data_AF-A0A151R137-F1
#
_entry.id   AF-A0A151R137-F1
#
_cell.length_a   1.000
_cell.length_b   1.000
_cell.length_c   1.000
_cell.angle_alpha   90.00
_cell.angle_beta   90.00
_cell.angle_gamma   90.00
#
_symmetry.space_group_name_H-M   'P 1'
#
loop_
_entity.id
_entity.type
_entity.pdbx_description
1 polymer ?
#
loop_
_entity_poly.entity_id
_entity_poly.type
_entity_poly.pdbx_seq_one_letter_code
_entity_poly.pdbx_strand_id
1 'polypeptide(L)' 'MKRALQSKNKFKFVDGSIKNPGTSHHLYDSWVRCNITVFGWITRTLSQEIAQMIVYFENV' A
#
# COMPACT_ATOMS: atom_id res chain seq x y z
N MET A 1 3.97 0.60 12.81
CA MET A 1 3.08 0.70 11.63
C MET A 1 1.67 0.12 11.83
N LYS A 2 1.50 -1.13 12.30
CA LYS A 2 0.17 -1.77 12.44
C LYS A 2 -0.92 -0.91 13.11
N ARG A 3 -0.66 -0.37 14.31
CA ARG A 3 -1.62 0.49 15.04
C ARG A 3 -2.02 1.75 14.27
N ALA A 4 -1.06 2.41 13.60
CA ALA A 4 -1.30 3.61 12.81
C ALA A 4 -2.12 3.34 11.55
N LEU A 5 -1.95 2.16 10.93
CA LEU A 5 -2.77 1.73 9.81
C LEU A 5 -4.17 1.32 10.24
N GLN A 6 -4.31 0.67 11.40
CA GLN A 6 -5.60 0.28 11.97
C GLN A 6 -6.44 1.51 12.33
N SER A 7 -5.85 2.55 12.94
CA SER A 7 -6.59 3.79 13.28
C SER A 7 -7.14 4.54 12.07
N LYS A 8 -6.64 4.24 10.86
CA LYS A 8 -7.09 4.83 9.59
C LYS A 8 -7.83 3.83 8.70
N ASN A 9 -8.20 2.65 9.21
CA ASN A 9 -8.84 1.57 8.45
C ASN A 9 -8.05 1.09 7.21
N LYS A 10 -6.72 1.28 7.20
CA LYS A 10 -5.86 0.93 6.07
C LYS A 10 -5.10 -0.39 6.25
N PHE A 11 -5.15 -1.00 7.43
CA PHE A 11 -4.46 -2.28 7.68
C PHE A 11 -4.95 -3.40 6.75
N LYS A 12 -6.23 -3.34 6.33
CA LYS A 12 -6.83 -4.30 5.40
C LYS A 12 -6.22 -4.32 3.99
N PHE A 13 -5.47 -3.29 3.62
CA PHE A 13 -4.69 -3.25 2.38
C PHE A 13 -3.36 -4.01 2.52
N VAL A 14 -2.84 -4.16 3.73
CA VAL A 14 -1.58 -4.87 4.02
C VAL A 14 -1.83 -6.34 4.32
N ASP A 15 -2.90 -6.66 5.07
CA ASP A 15 -3.24 -8.06 5.40
C ASP A 15 -3.95 -8.83 4.26
N GLY A 16 -4.23 -8.17 3.14
CA GLY A 16 -4.85 -8.76 1.95
C GLY A 16 -6.37 -8.92 2.03
N SER A 17 -7.03 -8.43 3.08
CA SER A 17 -8.50 -8.50 3.21
C SER A 17 -9.22 -7.67 2.14
N ILE A 18 -8.66 -6.53 1.74
CA ILE A 18 -9.13 -5.74 0.59
C ILE A 18 -8.28 -6.09 -0.62
N LYS A 19 -8.84 -6.89 -1.53
CA LYS A 19 -8.20 -7.30 -2.78
C LYS A 19 -8.29 -6.21 -3.84
N ASN A 20 -7.38 -6.26 -4.81
CA ASN A 20 -7.48 -5.46 -6.03
C ASN A 20 -8.81 -5.80 -6.74
N PRO A 21 -9.71 -4.82 -6.94
CA PRO A 21 -11.02 -5.08 -7.50
C PRO A 21 -11.01 -5.28 -9.03
N GLY A 22 -9.86 -5.07 -9.71
CA GLY A 22 -9.73 -5.11 -11.17
C GLY A 22 -10.00 -3.74 -11.81
N THR A 23 -9.38 -3.47 -12.96
CA THR A 23 -9.38 -2.16 -13.64
C THR A 23 -10.76 -1.70 -14.10
N SER A 24 -11.70 -2.62 -14.34
CA SER A 24 -13.07 -2.31 -14.76
C SER A 24 -14.00 -1.96 -13.58
N HIS A 25 -13.57 -2.16 -12.35
CA HIS A 25 -14.40 -1.94 -11.17
C HIS A 25 -14.43 -0.46 -10.78
N HIS A 26 -15.60 0.09 -10.47
CA HIS A 26 -15.78 1.50 -10.09
C HIS A 26 -14.95 1.96 -8.87
N LEU A 27 -14.50 1.02 -8.03
CA LEU A 27 -13.62 1.29 -6.88
C LEU A 27 -12.13 1.19 -7.20
N TYR A 28 -11.73 0.85 -8.42
CA TYR A 28 -10.33 0.64 -8.79
C TYR A 28 -9.46 1.86 -8.46
N ASP A 29 -9.86 3.06 -8.89
CA ASP A 29 -9.08 4.27 -8.62
C ASP A 29 -8.98 4.59 -7.13
N SER A 30 -10.07 4.36 -6.38
CA SER A 30 -10.08 4.51 -4.93
C SER A 30 -9.15 3.52 -4.24
N TRP A 31 -9.12 2.28 -4.74
CA TRP A 31 -8.21 1.24 -4.28
C TRP A 31 -6.75 1.62 -4.57
N VAL A 32 -6.43 2.06 -5.79
CA VAL A 32 -5.08 2.50 -6.19
C VAL A 32 -4.58 3.62 -5.29
N ARG A 33 -5.39 4.68 -5.07
CA ARG A 33 -5.01 5.78 -4.17
C ARG A 33 -4.71 5.29 -2.75
N CYS A 34 -5.53 4.39 -2.23
CA CYS A 34 -5.31 3.82 -0.90
C CYS A 34 -4.05 2.97 -0.84
N ASN A 35 -3.80 2.16 -1.87
CA ASN A 35 -2.62 1.31 -1.97
C ASN A 35 -1.33 2.15 -2.03
N ILE A 36 -1.28 3.18 -2.89
CA ILE A 36 -0.16 4.13 -2.99
C ILE A 36 0.12 4.83 -1.64
N THR A 37 -0.94 5.24 -0.94
CA THR A 37 -0.78 5.89 0.38
C THR A 37 -0.13 4.94 1.40
N VAL A 38 -0.60 3.69 1.45
CA VAL A 38 -0.04 2.67 2.36
C VAL A 38 1.41 2.38 2.00
N PHE A 39 1.71 2.23 0.72
CA PHE A 39 3.06 2.03 0.20
C PHE A 39 3.99 3.19 0.60
N GLY A 40 3.56 4.44 0.44
CA GLY A 40 4.33 5.62 0.85
C GLY A 40 4.64 5.66 2.34
N TRP A 41 3.72 5.19 3.21
CA TRP A 41 4.01 5.11 4.63
C TRP A 41 4.95 3.96 4.98
N ILE A 42 4.81 2.80 4.33
CA ILE A 42 5.72 1.68 4.53
C ILE A 42 7.14 2.09 4.15
N THR A 43 7.34 2.57 2.93
CA THR A 43 8.65 3.01 2.42
C THR A 43 9.30 4.06 3.30
N ARG A 44 8.54 5.03 3.82
CA ARG A 44 9.07 6.07 4.75
C ARG A 44 9.50 5.53 6.12
N THR A 45 9.02 4.35 6.52
CA THR A 45 9.40 3.73 7.80
C THR A 45 10.55 2.74 7.70
N LEU A 46 10.98 2.43 6.48
CA LEU A 46 12.09 1.52 6.22
C LEU A 46 13.42 2.28 6.18
N SER A 47 14.52 1.55 6.35
CA SER A 47 15.83 2.12 6.04
C SER A 47 15.92 2.43 4.54
N GLN A 48 16.80 3.36 4.16
CA GLN A 48 16.93 3.80 2.79
C GLN A 48 17.27 2.65 1.84
N GLU A 49 18.10 1.71 2.29
CA GLU A 49 18.52 0.55 1.51
C GLU A 49 17.33 -0.36 1.19
N ILE A 50 16.50 -0.66 2.20
CA ILE A 50 15.32 -1.51 2.03
C ILE A 50 14.25 -0.81 1.18
N ALA A 51 14.05 0.49 1.38
CA ALA A 51 13.11 1.28 0.59
C ALA A 51 13.49 1.28 -0.90
N GLN A 52 14.79 1.41 -1.23
CA GLN A 52 15.29 1.36 -2.60
C GLN A 52 15.05 0.00 -3.27
N MET A 53 15.27 -1.11 -2.55
CA MET A 53 15.01 -2.45 -3.08
C MET A 53 13.53 -2.66 -3.43
N ILE A 54 12.62 -2.19 -2.58
CA ILE A 54 11.17 -2.33 -2.81
C ILE A 54 10.71 -1.48 -4.00
N VAL A 55 11.19 -0.24 -4.11
CA VAL A 55 10.84 0.64 -5.23
C VAL A 55 11.35 0.06 -6.55
N TYR A 56 12.54 -0.54 -6.56
CA TYR A 56 13.04 -1.23 -7.74
C TYR A 56 12.11 -2.38 -8.18
N PHE A 57 11.61 -3.18 -7.25
CA PHE A 57 10.74 -4.32 -7.56
C PHE A 57 9.37 -3.92 -8.16
N GLU A 58 8.82 -2.76 -7.80
CA GLU A 58 7.57 -2.25 -8.38
C GLU A 58 7.74 -1.68 -9.81
N ASN A 59 8.95 -1.32 -10.21
CA ASN A 59 9.24 -0.75 -11.54
C ASN A 59 9.72 -1.81 -12.57
N VAL A 60 9.78 -3.09 -12.17
CA VAL A 60 10.15 -4.24 -13.00
C VAL A 60 8.90 -5.06 -13.31
#